data_AF-A0A127MCX7-F1
#
_entry.id   AF-A0A127MCX7-F1
#
_cell.length_a   1.000
_cell.length_b   1.000
_cell.length_c   1.000
_cell.angle_alpha   90.00
_cell.angle_beta   90.00
_cell.angle_gamma   90.00
#
_symmetry.space_group_name_H-M   'P 1'
#
loop_
_entity.id
_entity.type
_entity.pdbx_description
1 polymer ?
#
loop_
_entity_poly.entity_id
_entity_poly.type
_entity_poly.pdbx_seq_one_letter_code
_entity_poly.pdbx_strand_id
1 'polypeptide(L)'
;MARKHSKHGGWQDLPQEEDFPAEVPDCWLCGRPTGKTIVWHHPVPKSRGGRDTVPMHPICQQTIITHFTNSELQRHGMDVDALLADPVVRKFVNWVAKKDPDFNAATTRKQR
;
A
#
# COMPACT_ATOMS: atom_id res chain seq x y z
N MET A 1 -9.27 43.13 -52.09
CA MET A 1 -8.04 43.29 -51.28
C MET A 1 -8.27 42.68 -49.91
N ALA A 2 -7.29 41.91 -49.45
CA ALA A 2 -7.31 41.14 -48.21
C ALA A 2 -7.20 42.01 -46.94
N ARG A 3 -7.81 41.55 -45.84
CA ARG A 3 -7.15 41.49 -44.53
C ARG A 3 -7.88 40.51 -43.60
N LYS A 4 -7.27 39.33 -43.50
CA LYS A 4 -7.41 38.32 -42.45
C LYS A 4 -6.74 38.79 -41.16
N HIS A 5 -6.93 37.99 -40.10
CA HIS A 5 -6.27 38.02 -38.79
C HIS A 5 -6.93 39.05 -37.83
N SER A 6 -7.26 38.77 -36.57
CA SER A 6 -6.86 37.76 -35.57
C SER A 6 -7.45 38.18 -34.21
N LYS A 7 -7.36 37.51 -33.07
CA LYS A 7 -6.92 36.19 -32.61
C LYS A 7 -7.20 36.26 -31.10
N HIS A 8 -8.09 35.38 -30.63
CA HIS A 8 -8.09 34.79 -29.28
C HIS A 8 -8.18 35.76 -28.07
N GLY A 9 -9.35 35.79 -27.45
CA GLY A 9 -9.52 36.28 -26.08
C GLY A 9 -8.70 35.42 -25.13
N GLY A 10 -7.82 36.08 -24.38
CA GLY A 10 -6.91 35.46 -23.41
C GLY A 10 -7.70 34.78 -22.30
N TRP A 11 -7.53 33.46 -22.22
CA TRP A 11 -7.94 32.70 -21.04
C TRP A 11 -7.11 33.18 -19.85
N GLN A 12 -7.85 33.60 -18.83
CA GLN A 12 -7.31 34.14 -17.59
C GLN A 12 -6.40 33.10 -16.92
N ASP A 13 -5.29 33.61 -16.38
CA ASP A 13 -4.46 33.07 -15.32
C ASP A 13 -5.31 32.22 -14.34
N LEU A 14 -5.28 30.90 -14.50
CA LEU A 14 -5.74 29.98 -13.47
C LEU A 14 -4.55 29.77 -12.53
N PRO A 15 -4.66 30.08 -11.22
CA PRO A 15 -3.60 29.83 -10.27
C PRO A 15 -3.21 28.35 -10.36
N GLN A 16 -1.96 28.12 -10.69
CA GLN A 16 -1.33 26.81 -10.78
C GLN A 16 -1.64 26.05 -9.49
N GLU A 17 -2.48 25.02 -9.63
CA GLU A 17 -2.95 24.16 -8.55
C GLU A 17 -1.75 23.67 -7.74
N GLU A 18 -1.78 23.94 -6.45
CA GLU A 18 -0.68 23.68 -5.53
C GLU A 18 -0.33 22.18 -5.53
N ASP A 19 0.95 21.88 -5.77
CA ASP A 19 1.53 20.54 -5.77
C ASP A 19 1.52 20.04 -4.31
N PHE A 20 0.38 19.48 -3.86
CA PHE A 20 0.31 18.76 -2.60
C PHE A 20 1.25 17.55 -2.73
N PRO A 21 2.34 17.47 -1.95
CA PRO A 21 3.20 16.31 -2.01
C PRO A 21 2.33 15.10 -1.71
N ALA A 22 2.18 14.21 -2.70
CA ALA A 22 1.39 13.00 -2.57
C ALA A 22 1.92 12.24 -1.36
N GLU A 23 1.17 12.26 -0.26
CA GLU A 23 1.54 11.60 0.98
C GLU A 23 1.75 10.13 0.66
N VAL A 24 3.01 9.71 0.70
CA VAL A 24 3.38 8.33 0.40
C VAL A 24 2.80 7.48 1.52
N PRO A 25 1.79 6.62 1.25
CA PRO A 25 1.09 5.96 2.33
C PRO A 25 2.04 4.99 3.03
N ASP A 26 1.96 4.92 4.34
CA ASP A 26 2.74 3.95 5.12
C ASP A 26 2.16 2.55 4.98
N CYS A 27 3.04 1.55 4.94
CA CYS A 27 2.61 0.16 4.92
C CYS A 27 1.99 -0.21 6.26
N TRP A 28 0.74 -0.67 6.21
CA TRP A 28 -0.05 -1.02 7.38
C TRP A 28 0.58 -2.07 8.31
N LEU A 29 1.38 -3.01 7.79
CA LEU A 29 2.02 -4.05 8.61
C LEU A 29 3.34 -3.60 9.26
N CYS A 30 4.19 -2.88 8.52
CA CYS A 30 5.55 -2.57 8.96
C CYS A 30 5.77 -1.10 9.34
N GLY A 31 4.79 -0.22 9.07
CA GLY A 31 4.85 1.21 9.37
C GLY A 31 5.86 2.02 8.56
N ARG A 32 6.40 1.45 7.48
CA ARG A 32 7.39 2.10 6.61
C ARG A 32 6.69 2.80 5.44
N PRO A 33 7.22 3.91 4.91
CA PRO A 33 6.67 4.52 3.70
C PRO A 33 6.68 3.49 2.57
N THR A 34 5.59 3.44 1.81
CA THR A 34 5.55 2.60 0.62
C THR A 34 6.44 3.17 -0.48
N GLY A 35 7.02 2.31 -1.32
CA GLY A 35 7.87 2.76 -2.42
C GLY A 35 7.05 3.07 -3.67
N LYS A 36 7.64 2.83 -4.83
CA LYS A 36 6.95 2.88 -6.12
C LYS A 36 5.88 1.80 -6.25
N THR A 37 6.06 0.67 -5.56
CA THR A 37 5.14 -0.47 -5.66
C THR A 37 4.28 -0.61 -4.41
N ILE A 38 2.97 -0.40 -4.58
CA ILE A 38 1.97 -0.52 -3.50
C ILE A 38 0.97 -1.61 -3.89
N VAL A 39 0.67 -2.49 -2.95
CA VAL A 39 -0.44 -3.44 -3.06
C VAL A 39 -1.51 -3.11 -2.03
N TRP A 40 -2.77 -3.20 -2.46
CA TRP A 40 -3.93 -3.00 -1.60
C TRP A 40 -4.34 -4.34 -1.01
N HIS A 41 -4.05 -4.53 0.27
CA HIS A 41 -4.39 -5.75 0.99
C HIS A 41 -5.75 -5.60 1.68
N HIS A 42 -6.52 -6.68 1.74
CA HIS A 42 -7.76 -6.76 2.53
C HIS A 42 -7.46 -7.49 3.84
N PRO A 43 -7.35 -6.78 4.99
CA PRO A 43 -7.04 -7.43 6.26
C PRO A 43 -8.14 -8.41 6.67
N VAL A 44 -9.40 -8.07 6.39
CA VAL A 44 -10.54 -8.99 6.47
C VAL A 44 -10.82 -9.54 5.07
N PRO A 45 -10.86 -10.88 4.87
CA PRO A 45 -11.21 -11.45 3.58
C PRO A 45 -12.60 -11.00 3.10
N LYS A 46 -12.76 -10.75 1.79
CA LYS A 46 -14.06 -10.35 1.19
C LYS A 46 -15.20 -11.32 1.51
N SER A 47 -14.91 -12.61 1.59
CA SER A 47 -15.88 -13.67 1.94
C SER A 47 -16.44 -13.54 3.37
N ARG A 48 -15.78 -12.76 4.23
CA ARG A 48 -16.17 -12.48 5.61
C ARG A 48 -16.69 -11.06 5.80
N GLY A 49 -17.00 -10.36 4.70
CA GLY A 49 -17.54 -9.00 4.72
C GLY A 49 -16.48 -7.90 4.78
N GLY A 50 -15.19 -8.23 4.60
CA GLY A 50 -14.13 -7.24 4.55
C GLY A 50 -14.27 -6.30 3.35
N ARG A 51 -14.35 -5.00 3.62
CA ARG A 51 -14.43 -3.93 2.61
C ARG A 51 -13.21 -3.02 2.64
N ASP A 52 -12.52 -2.99 3.76
CA ASP A 52 -11.35 -2.16 3.95
C ASP A 52 -10.17 -2.69 3.15
N THR A 53 -9.43 -1.76 2.57
CA THR A 53 -8.16 -2.00 1.90
C THR A 53 -7.10 -1.13 2.53
N VAL A 54 -5.97 -1.74 2.84
CA VAL A 54 -4.83 -1.05 3.43
C VAL A 54 -3.64 -1.10 2.48
N PRO A 55 -2.87 0.00 2.38
CA PRO A 55 -1.66 0.03 1.58
C PRO A 55 -0.59 -0.84 2.24
N MET A 56 0.03 -1.70 1.44
CA MET A 56 1.10 -2.60 1.89
C MET A 56 2.16 -2.81 0.81
N HIS A 57 3.34 -3.24 1.22
CA HIS A 57 4.35 -3.76 0.29
C HIS A 57 3.97 -5.17 -0.20
N PRO A 58 4.33 -5.54 -1.44
CA PRO A 58 4.11 -6.90 -1.96
C PRO A 58 4.69 -8.01 -1.07
N ILE A 59 5.88 -7.78 -0.52
CA ILE A 59 6.53 -8.73 0.40
C ILE A 59 5.74 -8.88 1.71
N CYS A 60 5.26 -7.78 2.27
CA CYS A 60 4.47 -7.79 3.50
C CYS A 60 3.16 -8.54 3.30
N GLN A 61 2.47 -8.31 2.18
CA GLN A 61 1.25 -9.04 1.82
C GLN A 61 1.54 -10.54 1.68
N GLN A 62 2.59 -10.90 0.94
CA GLN A 62 2.95 -12.30 0.72
C GLN A 62 3.31 -13.00 2.04
N THR A 63 4.03 -12.35 2.94
CA THR A 63 4.29 -12.87 4.29
C THR A 63 2.98 -13.11 5.05
N ILE A 64 2.07 -12.14 5.10
CA ILE A 64 0.80 -12.30 5.83
C ILE A 64 0.00 -13.51 5.32
N ILE A 65 -0.23 -13.61 4.01
CA ILE A 65 -1.03 -14.72 3.46
C ILE A 65 -0.33 -16.09 3.54
N THR A 66 0.98 -16.10 3.78
CA THR A 66 1.76 -17.33 3.95
C THR A 66 1.76 -17.79 5.41
N HIS A 67 1.79 -16.84 6.35
CA HIS A 67 1.85 -17.12 7.79
C HIS A 67 0.47 -17.28 8.43
N PHE A 68 -0.53 -16.56 7.94
CA PHE A 68 -1.90 -16.59 8.48
C PHE A 68 -2.88 -17.20 7.50
N THR A 69 -3.80 -17.99 8.05
CA THR A 69 -4.97 -18.49 7.34
C THR A 69 -6.07 -17.42 7.29
N ASN A 70 -7.01 -17.58 6.35
CA ASN A 70 -8.18 -16.68 6.24
C ASN A 70 -8.97 -16.58 7.57
N SER A 71 -9.02 -17.66 8.36
CA SER A 71 -9.71 -17.69 9.66
C SER A 71 -8.95 -16.94 10.75
N GLU A 72 -7.62 -16.86 10.66
CA GLU A 72 -6.80 -16.04 11.57
C GLU A 72 -6.90 -14.57 11.17
N LEU A 73 -6.79 -14.26 9.88
CA LEU A 73 -6.98 -12.89 9.38
C LEU A 73 -8.38 -12.34 9.71
N GLN A 74 -9.42 -13.16 9.64
CA GLN A 74 -10.74 -12.75 10.08
C GLN A 74 -10.80 -12.43 11.59
N ARG A 75 -10.10 -13.20 12.42
CA ARG A 75 -10.08 -13.01 13.89
C ARG A 75 -9.31 -11.75 14.29
N HIS A 76 -8.20 -11.47 13.62
CA HIS A 76 -7.39 -10.28 13.86
C HIS A 76 -8.00 -9.04 13.19
N GLY A 77 -8.61 -9.19 12.01
CA GLY A 77 -9.28 -8.11 11.29
C GLY A 77 -8.33 -6.96 10.95
N MET A 78 -8.67 -5.74 11.42
CA MET A 78 -7.86 -4.53 11.24
C MET A 78 -6.85 -4.32 12.38
N ASP A 79 -6.67 -5.29 13.28
CA ASP A 79 -5.72 -5.22 14.38
C ASP A 79 -4.33 -5.72 13.95
N VAL A 80 -3.45 -4.77 13.66
CA VAL A 80 -2.03 -5.04 13.32
C VAL A 80 -1.27 -5.57 14.54
N ASP A 81 -1.55 -5.05 15.73
CA ASP A 81 -0.85 -5.44 16.95
C ASP A 81 -1.07 -6.91 17.26
N ALA A 82 -2.27 -7.42 17.00
CA ALA A 82 -2.57 -8.85 17.12
C ALA A 82 -1.78 -9.70 16.11
N LEU A 83 -1.52 -9.21 14.89
CA LEU A 83 -0.64 -9.89 13.92
C LEU A 83 0.83 -9.82 14.35
N LEU A 84 1.25 -8.70 14.94
CA LEU A 84 2.60 -8.49 15.47
C LEU A 84 2.84 -9.22 16.81
N ALA A 85 1.81 -9.78 17.43
CA ALA A 85 1.95 -10.66 18.58
C ALA A 85 2.59 -12.01 18.19
N ASP A 86 2.46 -12.42 16.92
CA ASP A 86 3.13 -13.61 16.42
C ASP A 86 4.66 -13.35 16.33
N PRO A 87 5.50 -14.17 17.00
CA PRO A 87 6.95 -13.95 17.04
C PRO A 87 7.61 -14.10 15.66
N VAL A 88 7.02 -14.86 14.74
CA VAL A 88 7.51 -15.02 13.36
C VAL A 88 7.29 -13.74 12.57
N VAL A 89 6.09 -13.18 12.65
CA VAL A 89 5.74 -11.93 11.98
C VAL A 89 6.54 -10.77 12.56
N ARG A 90 6.68 -10.71 13.89
CA ARG A 90 7.53 -9.70 14.56
C ARG A 90 8.99 -9.77 14.10
N LYS A 91 9.56 -10.98 14.00
CA LYS A 91 10.92 -11.16 13.46
C LYS A 91 11.02 -10.68 12.01
N PHE A 92 10.01 -10.98 11.19
CA PHE A 92 9.94 -10.50 9.81
C PHE A 92 9.86 -8.97 9.75
N VAL A 93 8.99 -8.33 10.54
CA VAL A 93 8.87 -6.85 10.57
C VAL A 93 10.18 -6.21 11.01
N ASN A 94 10.83 -6.72 12.05
CA ASN A 94 12.13 -6.24 12.49
C ASN A 94 13.24 -6.39 11.44
N TRP A 95 13.15 -7.43 10.60
CA TRP A 95 14.10 -7.66 9.52
C TRP A 95 13.82 -6.75 8.32
N VAL A 96 12.55 -6.60 7.91
CA VAL A 96 12.15 -5.75 6.77
C VAL A 96 12.29 -4.26 7.10
N ALA A 97 12.19 -3.87 8.38
CA ALA A 97 12.45 -2.51 8.86
C ALA A 97 13.85 -1.98 8.49
N LYS A 98 14.81 -2.88 8.26
CA LYS A 98 16.20 -2.53 7.89
C LYS A 98 16.45 -2.52 6.36
N LYS A 99 15.41 -2.74 5.55
CA LYS A 99 15.51 -2.84 4.08
C LYS A 99 15.01 -1.57 3.41
N ASP A 100 15.17 -1.49 2.09
CA ASP A 100 14.65 -0.39 1.27
C ASP A 100 13.10 -0.45 1.15
N PRO A 101 12.38 0.68 0.98
CA PRO A 101 10.92 0.69 0.79
C PRO A 101 10.44 -0.11 -0.41
N ASP A 102 11.24 -0.18 -1.48
CA ASP A 102 10.93 -0.95 -2.69
C ASP A 102 11.49 -2.39 -2.65
N PHE A 103 12.04 -2.82 -1.51
CA PHE A 103 12.60 -4.15 -1.38
C PHE A 103 11.51 -5.23 -1.44
N ASN A 104 11.52 -6.01 -2.52
CA ASN A 104 10.66 -7.18 -2.68
C ASN A 104 11.53 -8.43 -2.80
N ALA A 105 11.43 -9.33 -1.82
CA ALA A 105 12.04 -10.65 -1.89
C ALA A 105 10.95 -11.67 -2.22
N ALA A 106 11.18 -12.50 -3.25
CA ALA A 106 10.32 -13.63 -3.54
C ALA A 106 10.39 -14.63 -2.37
N THR A 107 9.40 -14.60 -1.48
CA THR A 107 9.24 -15.65 -0.47
C THR A 107 8.74 -16.90 -1.17
N THR A 108 9.57 -17.94 -1.20
CA THR A 108 9.19 -19.27 -1.69
C THR A 108 7.94 -19.73 -0.96
N ARG A 109 6.82 -19.83 -1.70
CA ARG A 109 5.58 -20.39 -1.17
C ARG A 109 5.87 -21.85 -0.79
N LYS A 110 5.78 -22.18 0.50
CA LYS A 110 5.70 -23.58 0.93
C LYS A 110 4.36 -24.11 0.40
N GLN A 111 4.39 -24.98 -0.60
CA GLN A 111 3.21 -25.77 -0.99
C GLN A 111 2.79 -26.57 0.25
N ARG A 112 1.51 -26.44 0.62
CA ARG A 112 0.86 -27.23 1.67
C ARG A 112 -0.01 -28.29 1.03
#